data_AF-A0A7S0TJP4-F1
#
_entry.id   AF-A0A7S0TJP4-F1
#
_cell.length_a   1.000
_cell.length_b   1.000
_cell.length_c   1.000
_cell.angle_alpha   90.00
_cell.angle_beta   90.00
_cell.angle_gamma   90.00
#
_symmetry.space_group_name_H-M   'P 1'
#
loop_
_entity.id
_entity.type
_entity.pdbx_description
1 polymer ?
#
loop_
_entity_poly.entity_id
_entity_poly.type
_entity_poly.pdbx_seq_one_letter_code
_entity_poly.pdbx_strand_id
1 'polypeptide(L)'
;GAIISYSLWRYTILIAHDHMSDGQGQGEESGAKDPVPPPPNTSWPYESATDIRWAAGVTMATLCLYLATLHPHVPGGDSGELIAAAYQLGVAHPPGYPLFCITGKLVASLIGFGNVAWRVNAASAAAGAGA
;
A
#
# COMPACT_ATOMS: atom_id res chain seq x y z
N GLY A 1 10.68 2.25 -21.20
CA GLY A 1 10.47 1.96 -19.77
C GLY A 1 10.78 3.16 -18.89
N ALA A 2 12.06 3.53 -18.73
CA ALA A 2 12.51 4.53 -17.76
C ALA A 2 12.09 6.00 -18.05
N ILE A 3 11.92 6.38 -19.32
CA ILE A 3 11.62 7.78 -19.71
C ILE A 3 10.22 8.23 -19.23
N ILE A 4 9.23 7.33 -19.24
CA ILE A 4 7.86 7.64 -18.81
C ILE A 4 7.82 7.84 -17.28
N SER A 5 8.59 7.05 -16.53
CA SER A 5 8.71 7.15 -15.07
C SER A 5 9.40 8.45 -14.65
N TYR A 6 10.46 8.86 -15.36
CA TYR A 6 11.17 10.11 -15.07
C TYR A 6 10.30 11.35 -15.33
N SER A 7 9.53 11.35 -16.44
CA SER A 7 8.62 12.45 -16.75
C SER A 7 7.53 12.60 -15.68
N LEU A 8 6.92 11.50 -15.24
CA LEU A 8 5.88 11.52 -14.20
C LEU A 8 6.43 12.00 -12.84
N TRP A 9 7.63 11.54 -12.46
CA TRP A 9 8.29 12.00 -11.24
C TRP A 9 8.62 13.50 -11.27
N ARG A 10 9.06 14.00 -12.44
CA ARG A 10 9.41 15.42 -12.62
C ARG A 10 8.19 16.33 -12.56
N TYR A 11 7.03 15.89 -13.04
CA TYR A 11 5.77 16.64 -12.89
C TYR A 11 5.33 16.76 -11.44
N THR A 12 5.46 15.71 -10.63
CA THR A 12 5.12 15.76 -9.20
C THR A 12 5.99 16.75 -8.42
N ILE A 13 7.30 16.81 -8.72
CA ILE A 13 8.20 17.78 -8.08
C ILE A 13 7.90 19.21 -8.51
N LEU A 14 7.57 19.45 -9.77
CA LEU A 14 7.25 20.81 -10.25
C LEU A 14 5.95 21.33 -9.62
N ILE A 15 4.94 20.47 -9.45
CA ILE A 15 3.70 20.81 -8.74
C ILE A 15 4.00 21.09 -7.25
N ALA A 16 4.84 20.26 -6.61
CA ALA A 16 5.22 20.47 -5.21
C ALA A 16 6.07 21.73 -4.98
N HIS A 17 6.87 22.14 -5.96
CA HIS A 17 7.71 23.34 -5.88
C HIS A 17 6.89 24.64 -6.04
N ASP A 18 5.89 24.64 -6.93
CA ASP A 18 5.03 25.81 -7.16
C ASP A 18 4.26 26.18 -5.88
N HIS A 19 3.77 25.17 -5.15
CA HIS A 19 3.06 25.35 -3.88
C HIS A 19 3.93 25.84 -2.71
N MET A 20 5.26 25.83 -2.81
CA MET A 20 6.14 26.35 -1.75
C MET A 20 6.57 27.80 -1.98
N SER A 21 6.33 28.38 -3.16
CA SER A 21 6.73 29.76 -3.47
C SER A 21 5.74 30.82 -2.95
N ASP A 22 4.51 30.44 -2.62
CA ASP A 22 3.45 31.37 -2.22
C ASP A 22 3.47 31.72 -0.72
N GLY A 23 4.44 31.19 0.02
CA GLY A 23 4.43 31.20 1.49
C GLY A 23 5.21 32.31 2.20
N GLN A 24 5.89 33.24 1.51
CA GLN A 24 6.77 34.21 2.17
C GLN A 24 6.61 35.64 1.62
N GLY A 25 5.71 36.41 2.26
CA GLY A 25 5.61 37.86 2.07
C GLY A 25 4.58 38.48 3.01
N GLN A 26 4.98 38.84 4.24
CA GLN A 26 4.25 39.81 5.07
C GLN A 26 4.90 41.19 4.92
N GLY A 27 4.08 42.20 4.64
CA GLY A 27 4.37 43.63 4.68
C GLY A 27 3.05 44.40 4.75
N GLU A 28 3.00 45.41 5.63
CA GLU A 28 1.84 45.97 6.34
C GLU A 28 0.88 46.92 5.57
N GLU A 29 -0.34 47.02 6.13
CA GLU A 29 -1.25 48.18 6.26
C GLU A 29 -1.97 48.83 5.06
N SER A 30 -3.30 48.67 5.00
CA SER A 30 -4.29 49.72 5.36
C SER A 30 -5.70 49.38 4.86
N GLY A 31 -6.71 49.68 5.69
CA GLY A 31 -8.11 49.79 5.26
C GLY A 31 -9.00 48.58 5.58
N ALA A 32 -10.01 48.81 6.43
CA ALA A 32 -11.20 48.01 6.69
C ALA A 32 -11.01 46.47 6.76
N LYS A 33 -11.01 45.92 7.98
CA LYS A 33 -11.14 44.46 8.21
C LYS A 33 -12.54 44.01 7.79
N ASP A 34 -12.71 43.70 6.52
CA ASP A 34 -13.73 42.74 6.12
C ASP A 34 -13.42 41.42 6.86
N PRO A 35 -14.42 40.74 7.44
CA PRO A 35 -14.18 39.47 8.11
C PRO A 35 -13.56 38.51 7.10
N VAL A 36 -12.38 37.98 7.44
CA VAL A 36 -11.70 36.94 6.64
C VAL A 36 -12.73 35.83 6.38
N PRO A 37 -13.02 35.49 5.12
CA PRO A 37 -13.98 34.45 4.82
C PRO A 37 -13.52 33.15 5.52
N PRO A 38 -14.45 32.34 6.05
CA PRO A 38 -14.08 31.07 6.65
C PRO A 38 -13.25 30.26 5.64
N PRO A 39 -12.21 29.54 6.09
CA PRO A 39 -11.43 28.72 5.19
C PRO A 39 -12.39 27.78 4.42
N PRO A 40 -12.16 27.56 3.11
CA PRO A 40 -12.93 26.56 2.38
C PRO A 40 -12.87 25.24 3.14
N ASN A 41 -14.00 24.52 3.18
CA ASN A 41 -14.14 23.25 3.86
C ASN A 41 -12.88 22.38 3.70
N THR A 42 -12.13 22.18 4.79
CA THR A 42 -10.84 21.48 4.80
C THR A 42 -10.97 19.96 4.59
N SER A 43 -12.15 19.47 4.22
CA SER A 43 -12.34 18.09 3.78
C SER A 43 -11.72 17.96 2.39
N TRP A 44 -10.48 17.47 2.33
CA TRP A 44 -9.86 17.08 1.07
C TRP A 44 -10.80 16.15 0.27
N PRO A 45 -10.80 16.20 -1.07
CA PRO A 45 -11.86 15.62 -1.89
C PRO A 45 -12.06 14.10 -1.79
N TYR A 46 -11.21 13.38 -1.04
CA TYR A 46 -11.20 11.93 -0.88
C TYR A 46 -11.89 11.41 0.41
N GLU A 47 -12.51 12.28 1.22
CA GLU A 47 -13.20 11.86 2.44
C GLU A 47 -14.64 11.36 2.19
N SER A 48 -15.04 11.19 0.93
CA SER A 48 -16.39 10.76 0.61
C SER A 48 -16.54 9.24 0.77
N ALA A 49 -17.68 8.79 1.31
CA ALA A 49 -18.00 7.36 1.42
C ALA A 49 -17.95 6.64 0.06
N THR A 50 -18.05 7.37 -1.05
CA THR A 50 -17.92 6.86 -2.41
C THR A 50 -16.48 6.44 -2.71
N ASP A 51 -15.49 7.19 -2.24
CA ASP A 51 -14.06 6.88 -2.46
C ASP A 51 -13.64 5.60 -1.72
N ILE A 52 -14.14 5.43 -0.50
CA ILE A 52 -13.94 4.20 0.28
C ILE A 52 -14.58 2.99 -0.43
N ARG A 53 -15.77 3.16 -1.01
CA ARG A 53 -16.46 2.10 -1.75
C ARG A 53 -15.71 1.69 -3.02
N TRP A 54 -15.15 2.66 -3.75
CA TRP A 54 -14.31 2.38 -4.91
C TRP A 54 -13.01 1.70 -4.53
N ALA A 55 -12.32 2.20 -3.50
CA ALA A 55 -11.11 1.58 -2.97
C ALA A 55 -11.36 0.13 -2.54
N ALA A 56 -12.41 -0.11 -1.76
CA ALA A 56 -12.80 -1.46 -1.35
C ALA A 56 -13.14 -2.36 -2.54
N GLY A 57 -13.83 -1.83 -3.56
CA GLY A 57 -14.14 -2.57 -4.78
C GLY A 57 -12.89 -3.01 -5.55
N VAL A 58 -11.91 -2.12 -5.71
CA VAL A 58 -10.64 -2.42 -6.40
C VAL A 58 -9.78 -3.41 -5.60
N THR A 59 -9.70 -3.24 -4.27
CA THR A 59 -9.01 -4.19 -3.38
C THR A 59 -9.62 -5.58 -3.46
N MET A 60 -10.96 -5.69 -3.41
CA MET A 60 -11.64 -6.98 -3.51
C MET A 60 -11.46 -7.63 -4.87
N ALA A 61 -11.53 -6.86 -5.96
CA ALA A 61 -11.29 -7.39 -7.30
C ALA A 61 -9.86 -7.94 -7.45
N THR A 62 -8.87 -7.18 -6.98
CA THR A 62 -7.45 -7.60 -7.00
C THR A 62 -7.22 -8.83 -6.13
N LEU A 63 -7.82 -8.89 -4.94
CA LEU A 63 -7.74 -10.05 -4.06
C LEU A 63 -8.32 -11.31 -4.73
N CYS A 64 -9.49 -11.20 -5.37
CA CYS A 64 -10.09 -12.32 -6.10
C CYS A 64 -9.19 -12.80 -7.24
N LEU A 65 -8.55 -11.88 -7.98
CA LEU A 65 -7.60 -12.23 -9.04
C LEU A 65 -6.36 -12.95 -8.48
N TYR A 66 -5.81 -12.48 -7.37
CA TYR A 66 -4.67 -13.15 -6.72
C TYR A 66 -5.04 -14.52 -6.14
N LEU A 67 -6.25 -14.69 -5.61
CA LEU A 67 -6.72 -16.00 -5.17
C LEU A 67 -6.97 -16.96 -6.34
N ALA A 68 -7.49 -16.47 -7.47
CA ALA A 68 -7.71 -17.28 -8.67
C ALA A 68 -6.40 -17.71 -9.36
N THR A 69 -5.35 -16.91 -9.25
CA THR A 69 -4.02 -17.20 -9.82
C THR A 69 -3.05 -17.81 -8.82
N LEU A 70 -3.52 -18.09 -7.60
CA LEU A 70 -2.68 -18.56 -6.51
C LEU A 70 -2.09 -19.94 -6.80
N HIS A 71 -0.78 -20.08 -6.61
CA HIS A 71 -0.12 -21.37 -6.76
C HIS A 71 -0.41 -22.28 -5.54
N PRO A 72 -1.00 -23.48 -5.72
CA PRO A 72 -1.42 -24.34 -4.62
C PRO A 72 -0.28 -25.12 -3.94
N HIS A 73 0.91 -25.12 -4.54
CA HIS A 73 2.09 -25.80 -4.04
C HIS A 73 3.23 -24.82 -3.73
N VAL A 74 4.41 -25.36 -3.44
CA VAL A 74 5.62 -24.57 -3.25
C VAL A 74 6.08 -24.05 -4.62
N PRO A 75 6.07 -22.73 -4.85
CA PRO A 75 6.65 -22.16 -6.06
C PRO A 75 8.16 -22.42 -6.12
N GLY A 76 8.74 -22.42 -7.31
CA GLY A 76 10.19 -22.55 -7.49
C GLY A 76 10.98 -21.34 -6.97
N GLY A 77 12.29 -21.50 -6.79
CA GLY A 77 13.18 -20.46 -6.27
C GLY A 77 13.11 -20.36 -4.74
N ASP A 78 13.16 -19.14 -4.22
CA ASP A 78 13.26 -18.87 -2.78
C ASP A 78 11.96 -19.11 -2.01
N SER A 79 10.84 -19.34 -2.72
CA SER A 79 9.53 -19.53 -2.09
C SER A 79 9.48 -20.77 -1.19
N GLY A 80 10.20 -21.84 -1.53
CA GLY A 80 10.29 -23.03 -0.68
C GLY A 80 11.01 -22.77 0.64
N GLU A 81 12.11 -22.02 0.58
CA GLU A 81 12.86 -21.60 1.77
C GLU A 81 12.03 -20.66 2.64
N LEU A 82 11.34 -19.69 2.04
CA LEU A 82 10.47 -18.74 2.73
C LEU A 82 9.27 -19.42 3.40
N ILE A 83 8.62 -20.37 2.71
CA ILE A 83 7.50 -21.14 3.27
C ILE A 83 7.99 -22.04 4.42
N ALA A 84 9.16 -22.66 4.28
CA ALA A 84 9.76 -23.48 5.33
C ALA A 84 10.18 -22.62 6.55
N ALA A 85 10.79 -21.46 6.32
CA ALA A 85 11.14 -20.50 7.36
C ALA A 85 9.88 -19.97 8.06
N ALA A 86 8.82 -19.64 7.33
CA ALA A 86 7.54 -19.24 7.93
C ALA A 86 6.89 -20.36 8.75
N TYR A 87 6.92 -21.61 8.27
CA TYR A 87 6.36 -22.74 9.02
C TYR A 87 7.14 -23.05 10.30
N GLN A 88 8.47 -22.98 10.25
CA GLN A 88 9.35 -23.33 11.37
C GLN A 88 9.69 -22.12 12.28
N LEU A 89 9.27 -20.91 11.92
CA LEU A 89 9.79 -19.65 12.50
C LEU A 89 11.34 -19.60 12.41
N GLY A 90 11.85 -20.05 11.27
CA GLY A 90 13.27 -20.00 10.94
C GLY A 90 13.68 -18.66 10.34
N VAL A 91 14.98 -18.51 10.11
CA VAL A 91 15.57 -17.36 9.41
C VAL A 91 15.83 -17.81 7.97
N ALA A 92 15.17 -17.18 7.01
CA ALA A 92 15.48 -17.36 5.58
C ALA A 92 16.87 -16.77 5.25
N HIS A 93 17.40 -17.03 4.06
CA HIS A 93 18.64 -16.40 3.60
C HIS A 93 18.59 -14.87 3.79
N PRO A 94 19.74 -14.21 3.99
CA PRO A 94 19.78 -12.77 4.29
C PRO A 94 18.98 -11.97 3.25
N PRO A 95 17.94 -11.20 3.65
CA PRO A 95 17.74 -10.49 4.92
C PRO A 95 16.87 -11.19 6.00
N GLY A 96 16.54 -12.48 5.87
CA GLY A 96 15.89 -13.26 6.94
C GLY A 96 14.36 -13.17 7.04
N TYR A 97 13.74 -12.15 6.44
CA TYR A 97 12.28 -11.98 6.31
C TYR A 97 11.44 -12.28 7.59
N PRO A 98 11.79 -11.72 8.76
CA PRO A 98 11.15 -12.06 10.03
C PRO A 98 9.65 -11.72 10.07
N LEU A 99 9.24 -10.58 9.52
CA LEU A 99 7.83 -10.16 9.48
C LEU A 99 6.99 -11.11 8.61
N PHE A 100 7.54 -11.55 7.48
CA PHE A 100 6.89 -12.52 6.60
C PHE A 100 6.71 -13.86 7.31
N CYS A 101 7.74 -14.33 8.04
CA CYS A 101 7.69 -15.61 8.74
C CYS A 101 6.63 -15.62 9.85
N ILE A 102 6.53 -14.55 10.64
CA ILE A 102 5.54 -14.42 11.72
C ILE A 102 4.12 -14.36 11.13
N THR A 103 3.89 -13.51 10.13
CA THR A 103 2.58 -13.37 9.48
C THR A 103 2.17 -14.66 8.77
N GLY A 104 3.10 -15.30 8.05
CA GLY A 104 2.88 -16.58 7.39
C GLY A 104 2.54 -17.69 8.39
N LYS A 105 3.23 -17.77 9.53
CA LYS A 105 2.91 -18.72 10.60
C LYS A 105 1.52 -18.46 11.19
N LEU A 106 1.19 -17.20 11.47
CA LEU A 106 -0.08 -16.80 12.04
C LEU A 106 -1.25 -17.15 11.12
N VAL A 107 -1.15 -16.83 9.82
CA VAL A 107 -2.17 -17.20 8.82
C VAL A 107 -2.24 -18.72 8.63
N ALA A 108 -1.10 -19.42 8.59
CA ALA A 108 -1.07 -20.88 8.47
C ALA A 108 -1.69 -21.60 9.69
N SER A 109 -1.59 -21.01 10.87
CA SER A 109 -2.21 -21.51 12.11
C SER A 109 -3.70 -21.17 12.23
N LEU A 110 -4.13 -20.00 11.72
CA LEU A 110 -5.55 -19.59 11.73
C LEU A 110 -6.38 -20.32 10.68
N ILE A 111 -5.81 -20.58 9.51
CA ILE A 111 -6.49 -21.30 8.44
C ILE A 111 -6.19 -22.79 8.62
N GLY A 112 -7.15 -23.55 9.15
CA GLY A 112 -6.98 -25.00 9.43
C GLY A 112 -7.03 -25.92 8.20
N PHE A 113 -7.34 -25.41 7.01
CA PHE A 113 -7.56 -26.19 5.79
C PHE A 113 -6.56 -25.84 4.67
N GLY A 114 -6.31 -26.77 3.74
CA GLY A 114 -5.37 -26.59 2.63
C GLY A 114 -3.90 -26.80 3.00
N ASN A 115 -3.02 -26.74 2.00
CA ASN A 115 -1.58 -26.90 2.16
C ASN A 115 -0.95 -25.66 2.82
N VAL A 116 0.09 -25.84 3.63
CA VAL A 116 0.84 -24.74 4.26
C VAL A 116 1.34 -23.74 3.21
N ALA A 117 1.82 -24.24 2.06
CA ALA A 117 2.25 -23.39 0.94
C ALA A 117 1.11 -22.49 0.43
N TRP A 118 -0.10 -23.05 0.28
CA TRP A 118 -1.28 -22.30 -0.14
C TRP A 118 -1.65 -21.22 0.89
N ARG A 119 -1.58 -21.53 2.19
CA ARG A 119 -1.90 -20.58 3.27
C ARG A 119 -0.93 -19.40 3.30
N VAL A 120 0.36 -19.66 3.12
CA VAL A 120 1.41 -18.61 3.08
C VAL A 120 1.30 -17.78 1.80
N ASN A 121 1.02 -18.41 0.66
CA ASN A 121 0.76 -17.69 -0.59
C ASN A 121 -0.49 -16.80 -0.48
N ALA A 122 -1.56 -17.29 0.16
CA ALA A 122 -2.78 -16.52 0.40
C ALA A 122 -2.54 -15.30 1.31
N ALA A 123 -1.67 -15.41 2.32
CA ALA A 123 -1.25 -14.28 3.14
C ALA A 123 -0.57 -13.19 2.28
N SER A 124 0.26 -13.60 1.33
CA SER A 124 0.95 -12.69 0.41
C SER A 124 -0.02 -12.02 -0.57
N ALA A 125 -1.00 -12.77 -1.08
CA ALA A 125 -2.07 -12.25 -1.92
C ALA A 125 -2.91 -11.18 -1.19
N ALA A 126 -3.26 -11.42 0.07
CA ALA A 126 -4.00 -10.47 0.88
C ALA A 126 -3.21 -9.17 1.12
N ALA A 127 -1.92 -9.29 1.47
CA ALA A 127 -1.05 -8.13 1.64
C ALA A 127 -0.88 -7.32 0.34
N GLY A 128 -0.72 -8.01 -0.80
CA GLY A 128 -0.56 -7.34 -2.10
C GLY A 128 -1.83 -6.66 -2.63
N ALA A 129 -3.02 -7.12 -2.25
CA ALA A 129 -4.28 -6.52 -2.69
C ALA A 129 -4.66 -5.24 -1.92
N GLY A 130 -4.11 -5.06 -0.71
CA GLY A 130 -4.39 -3.93 0.18
C GLY A 130 -3.28 -2.88 0.28
N ALA A 131 -2.20 -3.02 -0.51
CA ALA A 131 -1.08 -2.07 -0.60
C ALA A 131 -1.33 -1.00 -1.67
#